data_AF-A0A7C4EFB0-F1
#
_entry.id   AF-A0A7C4EFB0-F1
#
_cell.length_a   1.000
_cell.length_b   1.000
_cell.length_c   1.000
_cell.angle_alpha   90.00
_cell.angle_beta   90.00
_cell.angle_gamma   90.00
#
_symmetry.space_group_name_H-M   'P 1'
#
loop_
_entity.id
_entity.type
_entity.pdbx_description
1 polymer ?
#
loop_
_entity_poly.entity_id
_entity_poly.type
_entity_poly.pdbx_seq_one_letter_code
_entity_poly.pdbx_strand_id
1 'polypeptide(L)'
;MEHASAESRTALQEPQKLSAAAWVAIWVGIAVLAALSSAIVAAAGRTPDLFLTTCLLLCVVAAAFDAGTGHIPNALTYTAILSGLAINTLATVSPLELRGAAGMGSALTGMLAYGGVGLVCMLAAGMGGGDAKLLAAIGAILGFRLATIALVFTLAAAVAYALVNLAVRGALNAALRSIALDFLNLVLLGIKPDVREARVSARSIPLAVPLLIGIPLSRLEPARQLWVWMGGWA
;
A
#
# COMPACT_ATOMS: atom_id res chain seq x y z
N MET A 1 35.65 -36.46 -1.66
CA MET A 1 34.41 -36.16 -2.40
C MET A 1 33.37 -35.37 -1.58
N GLU A 2 33.70 -34.90 -0.37
CA GLU A 2 32.79 -34.07 0.47
C GLU A 2 32.93 -32.55 0.29
N HIS A 3 33.97 -32.07 -0.41
CA HIS A 3 34.19 -30.63 -0.57
C HIS A 3 33.32 -29.96 -1.66
N ALA A 4 32.62 -30.73 -2.49
CA ALA A 4 31.79 -30.17 -3.58
C ALA A 4 30.36 -29.81 -3.15
N SER A 5 29.92 -30.18 -1.94
CA SER A 5 28.53 -29.95 -1.48
C SER A 5 28.36 -28.68 -0.62
N ALA A 6 29.44 -27.97 -0.31
CA ALA A 6 29.40 -26.75 0.50
C ALA A 6 29.28 -25.47 -0.35
N GLU A 7 29.75 -25.48 -1.61
CA GLU A 7 29.70 -24.30 -2.50
C GLU A 7 28.32 -24.08 -3.15
N SER A 8 27.43 -25.08 -3.18
CA SER A 8 26.11 -24.92 -3.79
C SER A 8 25.08 -24.22 -2.89
N ARG A 9 25.41 -23.97 -1.61
CA ARG A 9 24.52 -23.32 -0.62
C ARG A 9 24.82 -21.84 -0.37
N THR A 10 25.97 -21.34 -0.82
CA THR A 10 26.41 -19.94 -0.63
C THR A 10 26.03 -19.00 -1.77
N ALA A 11 25.43 -19.51 -2.85
CA ALA A 11 24.87 -18.71 -3.93
C ALA A 11 23.36 -18.50 -3.77
N LEU A 12 22.87 -18.28 -2.54
CA LEU A 12 21.66 -17.50 -2.36
C LEU A 12 21.98 -16.11 -2.90
N GLN A 13 21.72 -15.92 -4.20
CA GLN A 13 21.91 -14.66 -4.91
C GLN A 13 21.40 -13.53 -4.01
N GLU A 14 22.31 -12.71 -3.48
CA GLU A 14 21.90 -11.45 -2.89
C GLU A 14 21.01 -10.77 -3.93
N PRO A 15 19.81 -10.28 -3.54
CA PRO A 15 18.89 -9.68 -4.50
C PRO A 15 19.66 -8.61 -5.27
N GLN A 16 19.82 -8.83 -6.57
CA GLN A 16 20.71 -8.03 -7.41
C GLN A 16 20.30 -6.56 -7.26
N LYS A 17 21.13 -5.78 -6.58
CA LYS A 17 20.83 -4.39 -6.29
C LYS A 17 20.74 -3.64 -7.61
N LEU A 18 19.52 -3.22 -7.97
CA LEU A 18 19.27 -2.40 -9.15
C LEU A 18 20.19 -1.17 -9.11
N SER A 19 20.80 -0.86 -10.26
CA SER A 19 21.64 0.33 -10.38
C SER A 19 20.80 1.61 -10.21
N ALA A 20 21.44 2.72 -9.83
CA ALA A 20 20.76 4.01 -9.72
C ALA A 20 20.05 4.39 -11.04
N ALA A 21 20.66 4.08 -12.19
CA ALA A 21 20.07 4.31 -13.50
C ALA A 21 18.77 3.51 -13.72
N ALA A 22 18.70 2.27 -13.23
CA ALA A 22 17.48 1.46 -13.33
C ALA A 22 16.35 2.04 -12.47
N TRP A 23 16.66 2.53 -11.27
CA TRP A 23 15.67 3.22 -10.42
C TRP A 23 15.14 4.50 -11.06
N VAL A 24 16.03 5.30 -11.67
CA VAL A 24 15.64 6.49 -12.42
C VAL A 24 14.75 6.11 -13.60
N ALA A 25 15.09 5.08 -14.36
CA ALA A 25 14.29 4.62 -15.49
C ALA A 25 12.88 4.18 -15.07
N ILE A 26 12.75 3.47 -13.94
CA ILE A 26 11.44 3.09 -13.39
C ILE A 26 10.61 4.34 -13.07
N TRP A 27 11.19 5.32 -12.37
CA TRP A 27 10.49 6.55 -12.02
C TRP A 27 10.13 7.40 -13.23
N VAL A 28 11.01 7.50 -14.22
CA VAL A 28 10.72 8.15 -15.49
C VAL A 28 9.57 7.44 -16.19
N GLY A 29 9.57 6.11 -16.22
CA GLY A 29 8.47 5.30 -16.76
C GLY A 29 7.15 5.58 -16.06
N ILE A 30 7.12 5.58 -14.72
CA ILE A 30 5.93 5.91 -13.92
C ILE A 30 5.43 7.32 -14.26
N ALA A 31 6.32 8.31 -14.27
CA ALA A 31 5.97 9.70 -14.54
C ALA A 31 5.42 9.89 -15.96
N VAL A 32 6.07 9.29 -16.97
CA VAL A 32 5.63 9.35 -18.37
C VAL A 32 4.26 8.68 -18.54
N LEU A 33 4.05 7.49 -17.97
CA LEU A 33 2.77 6.79 -18.05
C LEU A 33 1.65 7.54 -17.30
N ALA A 34 1.95 8.12 -16.13
CA ALA A 34 1.02 8.96 -15.40
C ALA A 34 0.64 10.23 -16.18
N ALA A 35 1.61 10.85 -16.85
CA ALA A 35 1.37 12.02 -17.70
C ALA A 35 0.57 11.66 -18.96
N LEU A 36 0.91 10.57 -19.65
CA LEU A 36 0.21 10.10 -20.85
C LEU A 36 -1.24 9.72 -20.54
N SER A 37 -1.47 8.94 -19.48
CA SER A 37 -2.82 8.58 -19.04
C SER A 37 -3.64 9.83 -18.67
N SER A 38 -3.03 10.78 -17.95
CA SER A 38 -3.69 12.05 -17.63
C SER A 38 -4.02 12.85 -18.89
N ALA A 39 -3.12 12.91 -19.87
CA ALA A 39 -3.36 13.58 -21.14
C ALA A 39 -4.49 12.93 -21.95
N ILE A 40 -4.57 11.59 -21.97
CA ILE A 40 -5.66 10.85 -22.62
C ILE A 40 -7.00 11.12 -21.94
N VAL A 41 -7.03 11.10 -20.60
CA VAL A 41 -8.24 11.37 -19.81
C VAL A 41 -8.72 12.81 -20.04
N ALA A 42 -7.79 13.77 -20.08
CA ALA A 42 -8.08 15.16 -20.42
C ALA A 42 -8.62 15.32 -21.85
N ALA A 43 -8.01 14.64 -22.83
CA ALA A 43 -8.47 14.63 -24.22
C ALA A 43 -9.86 13.97 -24.37
N ALA A 44 -10.21 13.04 -23.48
CA ALA A 44 -11.54 12.43 -23.39
C ALA A 44 -12.57 13.31 -22.64
N GLY A 45 -12.22 14.55 -22.26
CA GLY A 45 -13.10 15.48 -21.55
C GLY A 45 -13.37 15.11 -20.08
N ARG A 46 -12.63 14.15 -19.52
CA ARG A 46 -12.72 13.76 -18.11
C ARG A 46 -11.65 14.48 -17.28
N THR A 47 -11.85 14.56 -15.97
CA THR A 47 -10.91 15.21 -15.05
C THR A 47 -9.61 14.39 -14.92
N PRO A 48 -8.47 14.88 -15.43
CA PRO A 48 -7.19 14.18 -15.28
C PRO A 48 -6.72 14.25 -13.84
N ASP A 49 -6.10 13.16 -13.38
CA ASP A 49 -5.52 13.12 -12.05
C ASP A 49 -4.20 12.35 -12.04
N LEU A 50 -3.14 13.15 -11.99
CA LEU A 50 -1.78 12.67 -11.99
C LEU A 50 -1.44 11.91 -10.69
N PHE A 51 -1.96 12.34 -9.55
CA PHE A 51 -1.59 11.81 -8.24
C PHE A 51 -2.15 10.41 -8.02
N LEU A 52 -3.44 10.21 -8.37
CA LEU A 52 -4.06 8.89 -8.33
C LEU A 52 -3.35 7.90 -9.23
N THR A 53 -3.05 8.32 -10.47
CA THR A 53 -2.44 7.43 -11.45
C THR A 53 -0.99 7.08 -11.08
N THR A 54 -0.23 8.06 -10.55
CA THR A 54 1.11 7.82 -10.00
C THR A 54 1.06 6.83 -8.84
N CYS A 55 0.10 6.97 -7.93
CA CYS A 55 -0.07 6.07 -6.80
C CYS A 55 -0.45 4.65 -7.24
N LEU A 56 -1.31 4.51 -8.26
CA LEU A 56 -1.65 3.22 -8.85
C LEU A 56 -0.45 2.53 -9.49
N LEU A 57 0.31 3.25 -10.33
CA LEU A 57 1.51 2.71 -10.97
C LEU A 57 2.56 2.31 -9.93
N LEU A 58 2.74 3.10 -8.87
CA LEU A 58 3.59 2.73 -7.74
C LEU A 58 3.14 1.43 -7.08
N CYS A 59 1.84 1.24 -6.85
CA CYS A 59 1.30 0.01 -6.28
C CYS A 59 1.48 -1.19 -7.22
N VAL A 60 1.34 -1.01 -8.53
CA VAL A 60 1.62 -2.07 -9.53
C VAL A 60 3.09 -2.49 -9.47
N VAL A 61 4.01 -1.53 -9.46
CA VAL A 61 5.46 -1.82 -9.36
C VAL A 61 5.78 -2.50 -8.03
N ALA A 62 5.23 -2.00 -6.92
CA ALA A 62 5.41 -2.62 -5.60
C ALA A 62 4.86 -4.06 -5.57
N ALA A 63 3.67 -4.31 -6.12
CA ALA A 63 3.09 -5.64 -6.22
C ALA A 63 3.90 -6.58 -7.12
N ALA A 64 4.48 -6.07 -8.21
CA ALA A 64 5.33 -6.86 -9.10
C ALA A 64 6.63 -7.30 -8.41
N PHE A 65 7.28 -6.39 -7.66
CA PHE A 65 8.44 -6.74 -6.83
C PHE A 65 8.06 -7.70 -5.70
N ASP A 66 6.93 -7.47 -5.03
CA ASP A 66 6.51 -8.35 -3.94
C ASP A 66 6.17 -9.77 -4.43
N ALA A 67 5.52 -9.89 -5.60
CA ALA A 67 5.24 -11.19 -6.22
C ALA A 67 6.51 -11.92 -6.69
N GLY A 68 7.53 -11.17 -7.14
CA GLY A 68 8.79 -11.74 -7.65
C GLY A 68 9.81 -12.06 -6.57
N THR A 69 10.02 -11.14 -5.62
CA THR A 69 11.10 -11.21 -4.60
C THR A 69 10.60 -11.33 -3.16
N GLY A 70 9.28 -11.26 -2.92
CA GLY A 70 8.69 -11.31 -1.56
C GLY A 70 9.02 -10.11 -0.68
N HIS A 71 9.62 -9.06 -1.25
CA HIS A 71 10.12 -7.90 -0.55
C HIS A 71 10.01 -6.65 -1.43
N ILE A 72 9.38 -5.60 -0.88
CA ILE A 72 9.30 -4.28 -1.52
C ILE A 72 10.61 -3.51 -1.27
N PRO A 73 11.33 -3.07 -2.32
CA PRO A 73 12.59 -2.36 -2.16
C PRO A 73 12.44 -1.02 -1.43
N ASN A 74 13.33 -0.76 -0.46
CA ASN A 74 13.38 0.51 0.27
C ASN A 74 13.62 1.72 -0.66
N ALA A 75 14.41 1.54 -1.72
CA ALA A 75 14.68 2.59 -2.68
C ALA A 75 13.37 3.09 -3.33
N LEU A 76 12.44 2.19 -3.68
CA LEU A 76 11.14 2.54 -4.25
C LEU A 76 10.27 3.31 -3.26
N THR A 77 10.16 2.83 -2.02
CA THR A 77 9.26 3.44 -1.03
C THR A 77 9.77 4.80 -0.52
N TYR A 78 11.08 4.95 -0.28
CA TYR A 78 11.64 6.24 0.14
C TYR A 78 11.59 7.29 -0.97
N THR A 79 11.90 6.91 -2.20
CA THR A 79 11.78 7.83 -3.34
C THR A 79 10.33 8.20 -3.62
N ALA A 80 9.37 7.31 -3.35
CA ALA A 80 7.95 7.61 -3.44
C ALA A 80 7.48 8.61 -2.37
N ILE A 81 7.94 8.47 -1.12
CA ILE A 81 7.65 9.44 -0.05
C ILE A 81 8.21 10.82 -0.42
N LEU A 82 9.48 10.88 -0.83
CA LEU A 82 10.15 12.13 -1.19
C LEU A 82 9.49 12.80 -2.40
N SER A 83 9.18 12.04 -3.46
CA SER A 83 8.51 12.57 -4.65
C SER A 83 7.09 13.05 -4.35
N GLY A 84 6.31 12.29 -3.56
CA GLY A 84 4.97 12.67 -3.14
C GLY A 84 4.95 13.99 -2.37
N LEU A 85 5.89 14.16 -1.42
CA LEU A 85 6.02 15.39 -0.65
C LEU A 85 6.51 16.56 -1.53
N ALA A 86 7.51 16.33 -2.39
CA ALA A 86 8.05 17.35 -3.28
C ALA A 86 6.98 17.86 -4.26
N ILE A 87 6.23 16.96 -4.90
CA ILE A 87 5.19 17.33 -5.87
C ILE A 87 4.05 18.07 -5.15
N ASN A 88 3.59 17.61 -3.98
CA ASN A 88 2.55 18.30 -3.22
C ASN A 88 3.01 19.68 -2.69
N THR A 89 4.29 19.83 -2.34
CA THR A 89 4.86 21.12 -1.91
C THR A 89 5.00 22.08 -3.09
N LEU A 90 5.50 21.59 -4.24
CA LEU A 90 5.59 22.38 -5.47
C LEU A 90 4.20 22.80 -5.96
N ALA A 91 3.21 21.94 -5.85
CA ALA A 91 1.81 22.26 -6.18
C ALA A 91 1.19 23.32 -5.25
N THR A 92 1.70 23.50 -4.03
CA THR A 92 1.23 24.60 -3.15
C THR A 92 1.86 25.96 -3.46
N VAL A 93 3.06 25.98 -4.04
CA VAL A 93 3.78 27.24 -4.31
C VAL A 93 3.71 27.67 -5.78
N SER A 94 3.38 26.75 -6.68
CA SER A 94 3.28 27.03 -8.12
C SER A 94 1.89 27.57 -8.48
N PRO A 95 1.79 28.55 -9.41
CA PRO A 95 0.53 28.97 -10.00
C PRO A 95 -0.08 27.93 -10.96
N LEU A 96 0.65 26.84 -11.27
CA LEU A 96 0.01 25.68 -11.87
C LEU A 96 -0.89 25.03 -10.82
N GLU A 97 -2.19 25.23 -10.95
CA GLU A 97 -3.20 24.41 -10.27
C GLU A 97 -3.05 22.95 -10.72
N LEU A 98 -2.15 22.20 -10.09
CA LEU A 98 -2.09 20.75 -10.25
C LEU A 98 -3.34 20.17 -9.60
N ARG A 99 -4.37 19.98 -10.41
CA ARG A 99 -5.63 19.35 -10.00
C ARG A 99 -5.35 17.95 -9.44
N GLY A 100 -5.77 17.73 -8.20
CA GLY A 100 -5.50 16.50 -7.44
C GLY A 100 -4.41 16.63 -6.37
N ALA A 101 -3.69 17.76 -6.30
CA ALA A 101 -2.76 18.02 -5.21
C ALA A 101 -3.51 18.13 -3.88
N ALA A 102 -3.01 17.41 -2.87
CA ALA A 102 -3.54 17.46 -1.52
C ALA A 102 -3.05 18.70 -0.75
N GLY A 103 -1.94 19.28 -1.22
CA GLY A 103 -1.22 20.36 -0.56
C GLY A 103 -0.25 19.85 0.50
N MET A 104 0.77 20.67 0.83
CA MET A 104 1.86 20.29 1.75
C MET A 104 1.34 19.82 3.12
N GLY A 105 0.37 20.53 3.71
CA GLY A 105 -0.19 20.18 5.01
C GLY A 105 -0.85 18.80 5.02
N SER A 106 -1.73 18.54 4.04
CA SER A 106 -2.42 17.24 3.91
C SER A 106 -1.46 16.11 3.57
N ALA A 107 -0.45 16.35 2.73
CA ALA A 107 0.57 15.37 2.38
C ALA A 107 1.43 14.99 3.60
N LEU A 108 1.83 15.96 4.42
CA LEU A 108 2.59 15.71 5.64
C LEU A 108 1.75 14.97 6.69
N THR A 109 0.50 15.41 6.91
CA THR A 109 -0.42 14.72 7.83
C THR A 109 -0.73 13.30 7.35
N GLY A 110 -0.92 13.09 6.05
CA GLY A 110 -1.11 11.77 5.46
C GLY A 110 0.11 10.87 5.67
N MET A 111 1.30 11.36 5.35
CA MET A 111 2.55 10.63 5.55
C MET A 111 2.74 10.21 7.02
N LEU A 112 2.53 11.13 7.97
CA LEU A 112 2.69 10.85 9.39
C LEU A 112 1.61 9.92 9.94
N ALA A 113 0.35 10.12 9.56
CA ALA A 113 -0.76 9.27 10.00
C ALA A 113 -0.58 7.83 9.50
N TYR A 114 -0.37 7.64 8.19
CA TYR A 114 -0.27 6.29 7.62
C TYR A 114 1.10 5.65 7.83
N GLY A 115 2.16 6.44 7.91
CA GLY A 115 3.46 5.96 8.38
C GLY A 115 3.40 5.51 9.83
N GLY A 116 2.68 6.23 10.69
CA GLY A 116 2.42 5.86 12.08
C GLY A 116 1.60 4.58 12.19
N VAL A 117 0.49 4.47 11.45
CA VAL A 117 -0.32 3.24 11.37
C VAL A 117 0.55 2.08 10.89
N GLY A 118 1.34 2.29 9.83
CA GLY A 118 2.24 1.28 9.30
C GLY A 118 3.29 0.83 10.33
N LEU A 119 3.85 1.76 11.10
CA LEU A 119 4.80 1.47 12.16
C LEU A 119 4.16 0.67 13.30
N VAL A 120 2.96 1.07 13.74
CA VAL A 120 2.21 0.33 14.77
C VAL A 120 1.88 -1.08 14.30
N CYS A 121 1.41 -1.24 13.06
CA CYS A 121 1.15 -2.55 12.47
C CYS A 121 2.44 -3.39 12.31
N MET A 122 3.57 -2.78 12.00
CA MET A 122 4.86 -3.47 11.93
C MET A 122 5.28 -4.00 13.32
N LEU A 123 5.13 -3.19 14.37
CA LEU A 123 5.52 -3.55 15.73
C LEU A 123 4.52 -4.51 16.41
N ALA A 124 3.22 -4.31 16.21
CA ALA A 124 2.17 -5.04 16.90
C ALA A 124 1.66 -6.26 16.12
N ALA A 125 1.55 -6.16 14.79
CA ALA A 125 1.00 -7.21 13.93
C ALA A 125 2.09 -7.96 13.13
N GLY A 126 3.35 -7.54 13.21
CA GLY A 126 4.44 -8.14 12.43
C GLY A 126 4.30 -7.88 10.93
N MET A 127 3.66 -6.79 10.54
CA MET A 127 3.52 -6.38 9.15
C MET A 127 4.90 -6.14 8.51
N GLY A 128 5.06 -6.49 7.23
CA GLY A 128 6.31 -6.30 6.50
C GLY A 128 6.75 -4.82 6.51
N GLY A 129 8.03 -4.57 6.77
CA GLY A 129 8.57 -3.21 6.79
C GLY A 129 8.44 -2.48 5.44
N GLY A 130 8.32 -3.22 4.34
CA GLY A 130 8.02 -2.68 3.01
C GLY A 130 6.60 -2.11 2.92
N ASP A 131 5.59 -2.86 3.38
CA ASP A 131 4.18 -2.44 3.38
C ASP A 131 3.94 -1.21 4.25
N ALA A 132 4.60 -1.16 5.42
CA ALA A 132 4.53 0.00 6.32
C ALA A 132 5.03 1.29 5.64
N LYS A 133 6.10 1.19 4.85
CA LYS A 133 6.64 2.33 4.10
C LYS A 133 5.80 2.67 2.88
N LEU A 134 5.17 1.68 2.25
CA LEU A 134 4.23 1.91 1.15
C LEU A 134 3.02 2.73 1.64
N LEU A 135 2.49 2.43 2.84
CA LEU A 135 1.43 3.24 3.46
C LEU A 135 1.85 4.70 3.67
N ALA A 136 3.08 4.94 4.15
CA ALA A 136 3.62 6.28 4.28
C ALA A 136 3.74 7.00 2.92
N ALA A 137 4.17 6.28 1.87
CA ALA A 137 4.26 6.80 0.50
C ALA A 137 2.88 7.20 -0.06
N ILE A 138 1.87 6.36 0.14
CA ILE A 138 0.49 6.64 -0.28
C ILE A 138 -0.05 7.88 0.43
N GLY A 139 0.21 7.99 1.74
CA GLY A 139 -0.14 9.16 2.53
C GLY A 139 0.53 10.45 2.02
N ALA A 140 1.80 10.37 1.60
CA ALA A 140 2.55 11.50 1.05
C ALA A 140 2.07 11.93 -0.35
N ILE A 141 1.62 10.98 -1.18
CA ILE A 141 1.17 11.26 -2.56
C ILE A 141 -0.29 11.74 -2.59
N LEU A 142 -1.20 10.99 -1.96
CA LEU A 142 -2.65 11.27 -2.00
C LEU A 142 -3.11 12.26 -0.92
N GLY A 143 -2.30 12.47 0.13
CA GLY A 143 -2.68 13.24 1.31
C GLY A 143 -3.67 12.52 2.23
N PHE A 144 -3.99 13.13 3.36
CA PHE A 144 -4.73 12.49 4.45
C PHE A 144 -6.10 11.94 4.01
N ARG A 145 -6.96 12.80 3.44
CA ARG A 145 -8.35 12.49 3.08
C ARG A 145 -8.45 11.32 2.09
N LEU A 146 -7.78 11.42 0.95
CA LEU A 146 -7.88 10.40 -0.10
C LEU A 146 -7.22 9.09 0.34
N ALA A 147 -6.09 9.16 1.04
CA ALA A 147 -5.47 7.96 1.58
C ALA A 147 -6.35 7.29 2.63
N THR A 148 -7.15 8.03 3.43
CA THR A 148 -8.11 7.42 4.38
C THR A 148 -9.11 6.57 3.61
N ILE A 149 -9.75 7.19 2.62
CA ILE A 149 -10.83 6.55 1.89
C ILE A 149 -10.30 5.36 1.08
N ALA A 150 -9.13 5.53 0.44
CA ALA A 150 -8.45 4.45 -0.26
C ALA A 150 -8.16 3.27 0.66
N LEU A 151 -7.69 3.51 1.88
CA LEU A 151 -7.43 2.44 2.84
C LEU A 151 -8.68 1.76 3.36
N VAL A 152 -9.77 2.50 3.57
CA VAL A 152 -11.05 1.89 3.97
C VAL A 152 -11.54 0.93 2.87
N PHE A 153 -11.51 1.34 1.60
CA PHE A 153 -11.89 0.46 0.49
C PHE A 153 -10.92 -0.71 0.31
N THR A 154 -9.61 -0.48 0.51
CA THR A 154 -8.57 -1.52 0.49
C THR A 154 -8.86 -2.60 1.54
N LEU A 155 -9.14 -2.18 2.78
CA LEU A 155 -9.44 -3.08 3.88
C LEU A 155 -10.75 -3.83 3.64
N ALA A 156 -11.79 -3.15 3.15
CA ALA A 156 -13.06 -3.77 2.79
C ALA A 156 -12.86 -4.85 1.70
N ALA A 157 -12.08 -4.57 0.66
CA ALA A 157 -11.76 -5.54 -0.39
C ALA A 157 -10.97 -6.74 0.15
N ALA A 158 -9.99 -6.50 1.03
CA ALA A 158 -9.22 -7.57 1.66
C ALA A 158 -10.09 -8.47 2.54
N VAL A 159 -11.00 -7.89 3.34
CA VAL A 159 -11.95 -8.63 4.17
C VAL A 159 -12.93 -9.43 3.30
N ALA A 160 -13.47 -8.83 2.23
CA ALA A 160 -14.35 -9.53 1.31
C ALA A 160 -13.66 -10.73 0.66
N TYR A 161 -12.43 -10.57 0.19
CA TYR A 161 -11.64 -11.66 -0.37
C TYR A 161 -11.40 -12.78 0.65
N ALA A 162 -11.02 -12.42 1.89
CA ALA A 162 -10.81 -13.39 2.96
C ALA A 162 -12.09 -14.18 3.26
N LEU A 163 -13.24 -13.51 3.35
CA LEU A 163 -14.55 -14.15 3.59
C LEU A 163 -14.94 -15.11 2.46
N VAL A 164 -14.75 -14.70 1.20
CA VAL A 164 -15.05 -15.56 0.04
C VAL A 164 -14.17 -16.80 0.05
N ASN A 165 -12.85 -16.65 0.23
CA ASN A 165 -11.93 -17.78 0.29
C ASN A 165 -12.28 -18.74 1.45
N LEU A 166 -12.73 -18.20 2.57
CA LEU A 166 -13.10 -18.97 3.75
C LEU A 166 -14.43 -19.71 3.58
N ALA A 167 -15.41 -19.08 2.92
CA ALA A 167 -16.69 -19.69 2.56
C ALA A 167 -16.51 -20.83 1.55
N VAL A 168 -15.70 -20.62 0.50
CA VAL A 168 -15.38 -21.66 -0.51
C VAL A 168 -14.71 -22.88 0.12
N ARG A 169 -13.88 -22.68 1.15
CA ARG A 169 -13.21 -23.76 1.88
C ARG A 169 -14.10 -24.41 2.95
N GLY A 170 -15.33 -23.92 3.16
CA GLY A 170 -16.23 -24.40 4.21
C GLY A 170 -15.72 -24.18 5.64
N ALA A 171 -14.71 -23.33 5.84
CA ALA A 171 -14.02 -23.19 7.12
C ALA A 171 -14.46 -21.93 7.91
N LEU A 172 -15.58 -21.31 7.52
CA LEU A 172 -16.10 -20.08 8.12
C LEU A 172 -16.29 -20.21 9.64
N ASN A 173 -16.92 -21.30 10.07
CA ASN A 173 -17.13 -21.58 11.49
C ASN A 173 -15.82 -21.85 12.23
N ALA A 174 -14.83 -22.45 11.58
CA ALA A 174 -13.52 -22.71 12.18
C ALA A 174 -12.76 -21.39 12.42
N ALA A 175 -12.74 -20.48 11.45
CA ALA A 175 -12.10 -19.18 11.61
C ALA A 175 -12.82 -18.29 12.64
N LEU A 176 -14.16 -18.28 12.66
CA LEU A 176 -14.91 -17.54 13.68
C LEU A 176 -14.60 -18.07 15.09
N ARG A 177 -14.50 -19.40 15.24
CA ARG A 177 -14.12 -20.02 16.51
C ARG A 177 -12.69 -19.67 16.92
N SER A 178 -11.74 -19.68 15.99
CA SER A 178 -10.35 -19.26 16.27
C SER A 178 -10.29 -17.79 16.69
N ILE A 179 -10.96 -16.89 15.96
CA ILE A 179 -11.02 -15.46 16.30
C ILE A 179 -11.68 -15.25 17.67
N ALA A 180 -12.78 -15.95 17.95
CA ALA A 180 -13.48 -15.85 19.23
C ALA A 180 -12.62 -16.34 20.40
N LEU A 181 -11.89 -17.44 20.23
CA LEU A 181 -10.97 -17.97 21.24
C LEU A 181 -9.76 -17.06 21.44
N ASP A 182 -9.19 -16.51 20.38
CA ASP A 182 -8.08 -15.55 20.46
C ASP A 182 -8.51 -14.25 21.16
N PHE A 183 -9.71 -13.75 20.84
CA PHE A 183 -10.28 -12.59 21.52
C PHE A 183 -10.55 -12.87 23.00
N LEU A 184 -11.12 -14.04 23.31
CA LEU A 184 -11.38 -14.46 24.68
C LEU A 184 -10.08 -14.62 25.48
N ASN A 185 -9.06 -15.24 24.89
CA ASN A 185 -7.73 -15.40 25.49
C ASN A 185 -7.06 -14.05 25.75
N LEU A 186 -7.22 -13.09 24.84
CA LEU A 186 -6.69 -11.74 25.01
C LEU A 186 -7.41 -10.98 26.12
N VAL A 187 -8.75 -11.03 26.18
CA VAL A 187 -9.57 -10.27 27.13
C VAL A 187 -9.57 -10.88 28.53
N LEU A 188 -9.68 -12.21 28.65
CA LEU A 188 -9.76 -12.89 29.95
C LEU A 188 -8.41 -13.25 30.55
N LEU A 189 -7.45 -13.68 29.72
CA LEU A 189 -6.19 -14.26 30.20
C LEU A 189 -4.99 -13.34 29.96
N GLY A 190 -5.14 -12.27 29.17
CA GLY A 190 -4.01 -11.42 28.76
C GLY A 190 -2.95 -12.18 27.95
N ILE A 191 -3.25 -13.41 27.52
CA ILE A 191 -2.36 -14.24 26.73
C ILE A 191 -2.47 -13.75 25.29
N LYS A 192 -1.35 -13.25 24.76
CA LYS A 192 -1.29 -12.83 23.37
C LYS A 192 -1.50 -14.06 22.48
N PRO A 193 -2.42 -13.99 21.49
CA PRO A 193 -2.62 -15.10 20.56
C PRO A 193 -1.29 -15.46 19.89
N ASP A 194 -0.99 -16.75 19.76
CA ASP A 194 0.25 -17.20 19.13
C ASP A 194 0.13 -17.10 17.61
N VAL A 195 0.39 -15.89 17.09
CA VAL A 195 0.36 -15.57 15.66
C VAL A 195 1.45 -16.33 14.87
N ARG A 196 2.34 -17.12 15.51
CA ARG A 196 3.39 -17.88 14.79
C ARG A 196 2.84 -19.01 13.93
N GLU A 197 1.80 -19.72 14.35
CA GLU A 197 1.26 -20.83 13.54
C GLU A 197 0.41 -20.33 12.36
N ALA A 198 -0.34 -19.23 12.54
CA ALA A 198 -1.07 -18.59 11.45
C ALA A 198 -0.14 -18.01 10.36
N ARG A 199 1.09 -17.62 10.72
CA ARG A 199 2.13 -17.08 9.82
C ARG A 199 2.67 -18.08 8.79
N VAL A 200 2.60 -19.38 9.07
CA VAL A 200 3.16 -20.42 8.17
C VAL A 200 2.16 -20.81 7.07
N SER A 201 0.85 -20.56 7.27
CA SER A 201 -0.20 -20.98 6.33
C SER A 201 -0.82 -19.80 5.56
N ALA A 202 -0.86 -18.60 6.13
CA ALA A 202 -1.33 -17.43 5.42
C ALA A 202 -0.21 -16.90 4.52
N ARG A 203 -0.21 -17.30 3.23
CA ARG A 203 0.49 -16.56 2.18
C ARG A 203 -0.06 -15.12 2.25
N SER A 204 0.69 -14.23 2.90
CA SER A 204 0.26 -12.86 3.17
C SER A 204 -0.07 -12.21 1.83
N ILE A 205 -1.33 -11.82 1.66
CA ILE A 205 -1.71 -11.07 0.46
C ILE A 205 -0.95 -9.75 0.55
N PRO A 206 -0.10 -9.43 -0.45
CA PRO A 206 0.66 -8.19 -0.43
C PRO A 206 -0.32 -7.03 -0.33
N LEU A 207 -0.10 -6.10 0.60
CA LEU A 207 -1.00 -4.96 0.81
C LEU A 207 -1.21 -4.15 -0.48
N ALA A 208 -0.20 -4.17 -1.35
CA ALA A 208 -0.23 -3.56 -2.68
C ALA A 208 -1.37 -4.07 -3.57
N VAL A 209 -1.82 -5.33 -3.43
CA VAL A 209 -2.86 -5.91 -4.30
C VAL A 209 -4.26 -5.34 -3.96
N PRO A 210 -4.74 -5.38 -2.71
CA PRO A 210 -5.99 -4.71 -2.35
C PRO A 210 -5.96 -3.19 -2.59
N LEU A 211 -4.78 -2.57 -2.50
CA LEU A 211 -4.61 -1.14 -2.78
C LEU A 211 -4.95 -0.76 -4.23
N LEU A 212 -4.71 -1.66 -5.19
CA LEU A 212 -5.10 -1.45 -6.59
C LEU A 212 -6.62 -1.34 -6.76
N ILE A 213 -7.40 -1.89 -5.84
CA ILE A 213 -8.86 -1.78 -5.81
C ILE A 213 -9.30 -0.56 -5.00
N GLY A 214 -8.66 -0.30 -3.86
CA GLY A 214 -9.05 0.80 -2.98
C GLY A 214 -8.78 2.18 -3.58
N ILE A 215 -7.66 2.35 -4.29
CA ILE A 215 -7.26 3.65 -4.86
C ILE A 215 -8.28 4.15 -5.89
N PRO A 216 -8.70 3.39 -6.93
CA PRO A 216 -9.70 3.87 -7.90
C PRO A 216 -11.06 4.11 -7.25
N LEU A 217 -11.48 3.24 -6.32
CA LEU A 217 -12.76 3.37 -5.62
C LEU A 217 -12.83 4.65 -4.79
N SER A 218 -11.70 5.12 -4.27
CA SER A 218 -11.63 6.36 -3.49
C SER A 218 -12.06 7.63 -4.24
N ARG A 219 -12.22 7.56 -5.57
CA ARG A 219 -12.67 8.68 -6.41
C ARG A 219 -14.08 8.58 -6.94
N LEU A 220 -14.77 7.49 -6.66
CA LEU A 220 -16.18 7.37 -7.03
C LEU A 220 -17.04 8.22 -6.07
N GLU A 221 -18.22 8.64 -6.52
CA GLU A 221 -19.15 9.41 -5.67
C GLU A 221 -19.45 8.76 -4.29
N PRO A 222 -19.56 7.42 -4.17
CA PRO A 222 -19.69 6.76 -2.86
C PRO A 222 -18.55 7.09 -1.89
N ALA A 223 -17.34 7.31 -2.39
CA ALA A 223 -16.19 7.69 -1.57
C ALA A 223 -16.35 9.10 -0.98
N ARG A 224 -16.93 10.03 -1.75
CA ARG A 224 -17.23 11.38 -1.29
C ARG A 224 -18.28 11.36 -0.18
N GLN A 225 -19.33 10.56 -0.35
CA GLN A 225 -20.37 10.38 0.66
C GLN A 225 -19.83 9.72 1.93
N LEU A 226 -18.98 8.71 1.79
CA LEU A 226 -18.33 8.04 2.90
C LEU A 226 -17.49 9.02 3.73
N TRP A 227 -16.73 9.91 3.09
CA TRP A 227 -15.95 10.93 3.79
C TRP A 227 -16.83 11.84 4.65
N VAL A 228 -17.93 12.34 4.08
CA VAL A 228 -18.88 13.19 4.82
C VAL A 228 -19.51 12.41 5.98
N TRP A 229 -19.87 11.14 5.77
CA TRP A 229 -20.41 10.27 6.82
C TRP A 229 -19.40 10.03 7.96
N MET A 230 -18.11 9.92 7.65
CA MET A 230 -17.03 9.80 8.65
C MET A 230 -16.77 11.12 9.43
N GLY A 231 -17.58 12.16 9.22
CA GLY A 231 -17.40 13.47 9.84
C GLY A 231 -16.37 14.36 9.13
N GLY A 232 -16.00 13.99 7.90
CA GLY A 232 -15.10 14.77 7.07
C GLY A 232 -15.78 16.03 6.53
N TRP A 233 -15.11 17.17 6.65
CA TRP A 233 -15.55 18.43 6.06
C TRP A 233 -15.46 18.36 4.53
N ALA A 234 -16.42 18.99 3.83
CA ALA A 234 -16.57 18.94 2.38
C ALA A 234 -15.44 19.66 1.64
#